data_AF-A0A3E1EN76-F1
#
_entry.id   AF-A0A3E1EN76-F1
#
_cell.length_a   1.000
_cell.length_b   1.000
_cell.length_c   1.000
_cell.angle_alpha   90.00
_cell.angle_beta   90.00
_cell.angle_gamma   90.00
#
_symmetry.space_group_name_H-M   'P 1'
#
loop_
_entity.id
_entity.type
_entity.pdbx_description
1 polymer ?
#
loop_
_entity_poly.entity_id
_entity_poly.type
_entity_poly.pdbx_seq_one_letter_code
_entity_poly.pdbx_strand_id
1 'polypeptide(L)'
;MPKIDVSKVAEILKKNQIDPAVLRRVMEEMNLAVQPDPGDEEKPPAVKKQYVIVVSDPEGKLPKMDFTGWVLQIPDGVSPSTTPDRVFKAAYDFNASKKGRLLPVKTVGEAFECVPAKHYKEAELWVKTKEPVIVLRTNNEIPKD
;
A
#
# COMPACT_ATOMS: atom_id res chain seq x y z
N MET A 1 14.68 10.42 9.51
CA MET A 1 15.08 11.78 9.08
C MET A 1 14.61 12.78 10.12
N PRO A 2 15.44 13.76 10.52
CA PRO A 2 15.00 14.85 11.39
C PRO A 2 13.90 15.66 10.70
N LYS A 3 12.80 15.95 11.41
CA LYS A 3 11.75 16.85 10.90
C LYS A 3 12.24 18.29 11.02
N ILE A 4 12.30 19.02 9.91
CA ILE A 4 12.58 20.46 9.88
C ILE A 4 11.25 21.22 10.01
N ASP A 5 11.22 22.23 10.88
CA ASP A 5 10.07 23.11 11.08
C ASP A 5 9.96 24.13 9.94
N VAL A 6 8.76 24.30 9.40
CA VAL A 6 8.46 25.27 8.31
C VAL A 6 8.84 26.70 8.74
N SER A 7 8.66 27.05 10.01
CA SER A 7 9.06 28.35 10.57
C SER A 7 10.57 28.56 10.50
N LYS A 8 11.35 27.50 10.72
CA LYS A 8 12.82 27.55 10.61
C LYS A 8 13.27 27.76 9.17
N VAL A 9 12.55 27.18 8.20
CA VAL A 9 12.80 27.43 6.77
C VAL A 9 12.44 28.87 6.42
N ALA A 10 11.30 29.39 6.89
CA ALA A 10 10.89 30.78 6.67
C ALA A 10 11.92 31.79 7.19
N GLU A 11 12.52 31.55 8.36
CA GLU A 11 13.58 32.39 8.91
C GLU A 11 14.86 32.37 8.04
N ILE A 12 15.26 31.19 7.55
CA ILE A 12 16.43 31.05 6.68
C ILE A 12 16.20 31.79 5.36
N LEU A 13 15.02 31.65 4.75
CA LEU A 13 14.70 32.34 3.50
C LEU A 13 14.63 33.86 3.67
N LYS A 14 14.09 34.35 4.80
CA LYS A 14 14.13 35.79 5.15
C LYS A 14 15.54 36.32 5.34
N LYS A 15 16.42 35.57 6.02
CA LYS A 15 17.83 35.96 6.22
C LYS A 15 18.60 36.10 4.91
N ASN A 16 18.21 35.36 3.88
CA ASN A 16 18.81 35.41 2.54
C ASN A 16 18.16 36.46 1.61
N GLN A 17 17.31 37.35 2.16
CA GLN A 17 16.69 38.46 1.42
C GLN A 17 15.95 38.02 0.15
N ILE A 18 15.28 36.86 0.19
CA ILE A 18 14.44 36.41 -0.92
C ILE A 18 13.27 37.37 -1.11
N ASP A 19 12.95 37.64 -2.38
CA ASP A 19 11.83 38.45 -2.79
C ASP A 19 10.53 38.01 -2.07
N PRO A 20 9.75 38.95 -1.49
CA PRO A 20 8.53 38.61 -0.74
C PRO A 20 7.50 37.77 -1.52
N ALA A 21 7.39 37.96 -2.84
CA ALA A 21 6.48 37.18 -3.68
C ALA A 21 6.97 35.74 -3.87
N VAL A 22 8.29 35.55 -4.00
CA VAL A 22 8.91 34.22 -4.08
C VAL A 22 8.80 33.51 -2.74
N LEU A 23 9.07 34.22 -1.63
CA LEU A 23 8.91 33.68 -0.28
C LEU A 23 7.48 33.17 -0.04
N ARG A 24 6.46 33.95 -0.43
CA ARG A 24 5.07 33.56 -0.26
C ARG A 24 4.72 32.30 -1.06
N ARG A 25 5.16 32.21 -2.33
CA ARG A 25 4.94 31.03 -3.17
C ARG A 25 5.58 29.78 -2.57
N VAL A 26 6.84 29.88 -2.13
CA VAL A 26 7.56 28.75 -1.51
C VAL A 26 6.88 28.31 -0.21
N MET A 27 6.39 29.25 0.60
CA MET A 27 5.65 28.93 1.83
C MET A 27 4.29 28.29 1.55
N GLU A 28 3.57 28.73 0.51
CA GLU A 28 2.32 28.11 0.08
C GLU A 28 2.56 26.68 -0.42
N GLU A 29 3.57 26.47 -1.27
CA GLU A 29 3.96 25.15 -1.76
C GLU A 29 4.42 24.22 -0.63
N MET A 30 5.22 24.74 0.31
CA MET A 30 5.62 23.97 1.49
C MET A 30 4.43 23.62 2.38
N ASN A 31 3.51 24.54 2.62
CA ASN A 31 2.32 24.25 3.41
C ASN A 31 1.43 23.21 2.72
N LEU A 32 1.30 23.24 1.39
CA LEU A 32 0.59 22.22 0.62
C LEU A 32 1.29 20.86 0.66
N ALA A 33 2.63 20.83 0.63
CA ALA A 33 3.42 19.60 0.71
C ALA A 33 3.51 19.02 2.13
N VAL A 34 3.33 19.86 3.16
CA VAL A 34 3.37 19.51 4.59
C VAL A 34 1.96 19.36 5.17
N GLN A 35 0.90 19.65 4.40
CA GLN A 35 -0.45 19.27 4.79
C GLN A 35 -0.41 17.78 5.14
N PRO A 36 -0.72 17.42 6.40
CA PRO A 36 -0.77 16.02 6.76
C PRO A 36 -1.78 15.36 5.82
N ASP A 37 -1.39 14.25 5.20
CA ASP A 37 -2.37 13.35 4.63
C ASP A 37 -3.46 13.18 5.71
N PRO A 38 -4.76 13.31 5.40
CA PRO A 38 -5.85 13.23 6.39
C PRO A 38 -5.93 11.90 7.17
N GLY A 39 -4.91 11.03 7.06
CA GLY A 39 -4.73 9.81 7.85
C GLY A 39 -3.73 9.91 9.01
N ASP A 40 -3.32 11.12 9.43
CA ASP A 40 -2.56 11.36 10.68
C ASP A 40 -3.47 11.78 11.86
N GLU A 41 -4.79 11.62 11.74
CA GLU A 41 -5.71 11.55 12.89
C GLU A 41 -5.43 10.25 13.67
N GLU A 42 -5.45 10.36 15.01
CA GLU A 42 -5.23 9.30 16.01
C GLU A 42 -5.08 7.90 15.42
N LYS A 43 -3.84 7.37 15.37
CA LYS A 43 -3.60 6.00 14.92
C LYS A 43 -4.56 5.09 15.68
N PRO A 44 -5.55 4.47 15.02
CA PRO A 44 -6.47 3.58 15.70
C PRO A 44 -5.66 2.49 16.40
N PRO A 45 -6.15 1.96 17.53
CA PRO A 45 -5.43 0.96 18.31
C PRO A 45 -4.86 -0.10 17.37
N ALA A 46 -3.56 -0.42 17.55
CA ALA A 46 -2.82 -1.25 16.62
C ALA A 46 -3.54 -2.58 16.42
N VAL A 47 -4.24 -2.70 15.28
CA VAL A 47 -4.96 -3.92 14.92
C VAL A 47 -3.92 -5.03 14.78
N LYS A 48 -4.05 -6.07 15.60
CA LYS A 48 -3.22 -7.28 15.49
C LYS A 48 -3.48 -7.91 14.13
N LYS A 49 -2.43 -8.35 13.44
CA LYS A 49 -2.51 -8.82 12.05
C LYS A 49 -1.93 -10.21 11.93
N GLN A 50 -2.52 -11.00 11.03
CA GLN A 50 -1.99 -12.29 10.59
C GLN A 50 -1.53 -12.19 9.13
N TYR A 51 -0.59 -13.05 8.74
CA TYR A 51 -0.11 -13.14 7.36
C TYR A 51 -0.93 -14.15 6.57
N VAL A 52 -1.20 -13.83 5.32
CA VAL A 52 -1.86 -14.72 4.35
C VAL A 52 -1.12 -14.64 3.02
N ILE A 53 -1.16 -15.73 2.26
CA ILE A 53 -0.67 -15.77 0.89
C ILE A 53 -1.85 -16.00 -0.06
N VAL A 54 -1.91 -15.22 -1.14
CA VAL A 54 -2.85 -15.43 -2.24
C VAL A 54 -2.04 -15.92 -3.43
N VAL A 55 -2.32 -17.13 -3.89
CA VAL A 55 -1.63 -17.78 -5.02
C VAL A 55 -2.45 -17.60 -6.29
N SER A 56 -1.82 -17.26 -7.39
CA SER A 56 -2.46 -17.25 -8.70
C SER A 56 -2.54 -18.68 -9.23
N ASP A 57 -3.74 -19.26 -9.25
CA ASP A 57 -4.00 -20.57 -9.86
C ASP A 57 -5.21 -20.49 -10.81
N PRO A 58 -5.08 -19.80 -11.95
CA PRO A 58 -6.19 -19.65 -12.91
C PRO A 58 -6.60 -20.98 -13.55
N GLU A 59 -5.73 -21.99 -13.51
CA GLU A 59 -5.95 -23.30 -14.16
C GLU A 59 -6.34 -24.41 -13.16
N GLY A 60 -6.37 -24.13 -11.86
CA GLY A 60 -6.74 -25.09 -10.81
C GLY A 60 -5.74 -26.25 -10.66
N LYS A 61 -4.45 -26.00 -10.90
CA LYS A 61 -3.40 -27.03 -11.00
C LYS A 61 -2.59 -27.22 -9.72
N LEU A 62 -2.86 -26.47 -8.65
CA LEU A 62 -2.17 -26.66 -7.37
C LEU A 62 -2.34 -28.13 -6.90
N PRO A 63 -1.26 -28.82 -6.45
CA PRO A 63 0.11 -28.35 -6.20
C PRO A 63 1.16 -28.83 -7.23
N LYS A 64 0.79 -29.11 -8.49
CA LYS A 64 1.63 -29.88 -9.44
C LYS A 64 2.60 -29.05 -10.30
N MET A 65 2.47 -27.73 -10.33
CA MET A 65 3.32 -26.84 -11.14
C MET A 65 3.99 -25.78 -10.26
N ASP A 66 4.84 -24.95 -10.87
CA ASP A 66 5.31 -23.73 -10.24
C ASP A 66 4.17 -22.70 -10.19
N PHE A 67 4.04 -22.03 -9.05
CA PHE A 67 3.06 -21.00 -8.84
C PHE A 67 3.71 -19.73 -8.33
N THR A 68 3.01 -18.62 -8.53
CA THR A 68 3.39 -17.35 -7.93
C THR A 68 2.25 -16.80 -7.08
N GLY A 69 2.58 -16.08 -6.02
CA GLY A 69 1.60 -15.48 -5.13
C GLY A 69 2.05 -14.17 -4.51
N TRP A 70 1.16 -13.57 -3.74
CA TRP A 70 1.42 -12.34 -3.02
C TRP A 70 1.23 -12.55 -1.53
N VAL A 71 2.09 -11.93 -0.73
CA VAL A 71 2.00 -11.94 0.72
C VAL A 71 1.23 -10.72 1.18
N LEU A 72 0.24 -10.93 2.03
CA LEU A 72 -0.61 -9.88 2.59
C LEU A 72 -0.74 -10.04 4.10
N GLN A 73 -1.30 -9.02 4.73
CA GLN A 73 -1.82 -9.10 6.09
C GLN A 73 -3.30 -8.71 6.13
N ILE A 74 -4.03 -9.37 7.01
CA ILE A 74 -5.42 -9.08 7.40
C ILE A 74 -5.52 -8.97 8.92
N PRO A 75 -6.60 -8.41 9.50
CA PRO A 75 -6.81 -8.41 10.93
C PRO A 75 -6.81 -9.83 11.51
N ASP A 76 -6.24 -9.97 12.70
CA ASP A 76 -6.27 -11.20 13.48
C ASP A 76 -7.73 -11.49 13.88
N GLY A 77 -8.20 -12.72 13.66
CA GLY A 77 -9.60 -13.12 13.84
C GLY A 77 -10.50 -13.00 12.59
N VAL A 78 -10.03 -12.38 11.51
CA VAL A 78 -10.73 -12.42 10.21
C VAL A 78 -10.38 -13.74 9.48
N SER A 79 -11.37 -14.36 8.83
CA SER A 79 -11.13 -15.56 8.03
C SER A 79 -10.23 -15.26 6.81
N PRO A 80 -9.11 -15.99 6.62
CA PRO A 80 -8.25 -15.88 5.44
C PRO A 80 -8.98 -16.08 4.11
N SER A 81 -10.08 -16.85 4.10
CA SER A 81 -10.87 -17.11 2.90
C SER A 81 -11.51 -15.86 2.29
N THR A 82 -11.68 -14.79 3.08
CA THR A 82 -12.24 -13.50 2.62
C THR A 82 -11.22 -12.58 1.97
N THR A 83 -9.94 -12.97 1.95
CA THR A 83 -8.85 -12.15 1.41
C THR A 83 -9.07 -11.78 -0.06
N PRO A 84 -9.47 -12.70 -0.98
CA PRO A 84 -9.73 -12.34 -2.37
C PRO A 84 -10.82 -11.29 -2.52
N ASP A 85 -11.92 -11.40 -1.78
CA ASP A 85 -13.03 -10.43 -1.84
C ASP A 85 -12.57 -9.02 -1.43
N ARG A 86 -11.68 -8.92 -0.43
CA ARG A 86 -11.09 -7.64 0.00
C ARG A 86 -10.18 -7.05 -1.06
N VAL A 87 -9.41 -7.88 -1.77
CA VAL A 87 -8.59 -7.45 -2.92
C VAL A 87 -9.49 -6.92 -4.03
N PHE A 88 -10.58 -7.63 -4.36
CA PHE A 88 -11.53 -7.21 -5.38
C PHE A 88 -12.21 -5.90 -5.02
N LYS A 89 -12.64 -5.75 -3.77
CA LYS A 89 -13.20 -4.49 -3.27
C LYS A 89 -12.24 -3.32 -3.48
N ALA A 90 -10.99 -3.45 -3.05
CA ALA A 90 -9.98 -2.40 -3.23
C ALA A 90 -9.71 -2.07 -4.71
N ALA A 91 -9.72 -3.08 -5.58
CA ALA A 91 -9.57 -2.91 -7.02
C ALA A 91 -10.78 -2.18 -7.64
N TYR A 92 -12.01 -2.53 -7.24
CA TYR A 92 -13.22 -1.87 -7.71
C TYR A 92 -13.30 -0.41 -7.22
N ASP A 93 -12.96 -0.15 -5.96
CA ASP A 93 -12.90 1.20 -5.39
C ASP A 93 -11.86 2.06 -6.13
N PHE A 94 -10.69 1.48 -6.46
CA PHE A 94 -9.71 2.15 -7.31
C PHE A 94 -10.26 2.44 -8.72
N ASN A 95 -10.87 1.46 -9.38
CA ASN A 95 -11.42 1.60 -10.72
C ASN A 95 -12.55 2.65 -10.79
N ALA A 96 -13.28 2.87 -9.70
CA ALA A 96 -14.28 3.93 -9.60
C ALA A 96 -13.68 5.34 -9.47
N SER A 97 -12.40 5.46 -9.06
CA SER A 97 -11.72 6.75 -8.91
C SER A 97 -11.44 7.45 -10.25
N LYS A 98 -11.14 8.76 -10.23
CA LYS A 98 -10.78 9.51 -11.45
C LYS A 98 -9.62 8.85 -12.22
N LYS A 99 -8.59 8.37 -11.52
CA LYS A 99 -7.42 7.72 -12.12
C LYS A 99 -7.76 6.33 -12.63
N GLY A 100 -8.46 5.53 -11.82
CA GLY A 100 -8.84 4.17 -12.21
C GLY A 100 -9.81 4.13 -13.39
N ARG A 101 -10.69 5.13 -13.56
CA ARG A 101 -11.52 5.20 -14.78
C ARG A 101 -10.72 5.42 -16.06
N LEU A 102 -9.58 6.09 -15.97
CA LEU A 102 -8.66 6.27 -17.12
C LEU A 102 -7.80 5.03 -17.35
N LEU A 103 -7.36 4.38 -16.26
CA LEU A 103 -6.47 3.22 -16.28
C LEU A 103 -6.97 2.15 -15.31
N PRO A 104 -8.03 1.40 -15.67
CA PRO A 104 -8.63 0.42 -14.77
C PRO A 104 -7.77 -0.84 -14.70
N VAL A 105 -7.61 -1.37 -13.50
CA VAL A 105 -7.00 -2.70 -13.28
C VAL A 105 -8.03 -3.78 -13.57
N LYS A 106 -7.58 -4.86 -14.22
CA LYS A 106 -8.41 -5.98 -14.68
C LYS A 106 -8.02 -7.30 -14.04
N THR A 107 -6.76 -7.42 -13.62
CA THR A 107 -6.24 -8.64 -12.99
C THR A 107 -5.82 -8.38 -11.55
N VAL A 108 -5.73 -9.46 -10.76
CA VAL A 108 -5.22 -9.39 -9.38
C VAL A 108 -3.76 -8.91 -9.34
N GLY A 109 -2.94 -9.34 -10.31
CA GLY A 109 -1.56 -8.88 -10.43
C GLY A 109 -1.46 -7.38 -10.69
N GLU A 110 -2.21 -6.87 -11.67
CA GLU A 110 -2.30 -5.44 -11.95
C GLU A 110 -2.79 -4.65 -10.74
N ALA A 111 -3.75 -5.20 -9.99
CA ALA A 111 -4.22 -4.57 -8.77
C ALA A 111 -3.05 -4.37 -7.79
N PHE A 112 -2.30 -5.43 -7.47
CA PHE A 112 -1.20 -5.34 -6.49
C PHE A 112 -0.05 -4.41 -6.91
N GLU A 113 0.22 -4.31 -8.20
CA GLU A 113 1.27 -3.43 -8.73
C GLU A 113 0.84 -1.96 -8.74
N CYS A 114 -0.38 -1.69 -9.21
CA CYS A 114 -0.83 -0.35 -9.59
C CYS A 114 -1.70 0.35 -8.55
N VAL A 115 -2.51 -0.41 -7.78
CA VAL A 115 -3.47 0.17 -6.84
C VAL A 115 -2.73 0.77 -5.63
N PRO A 116 -2.96 2.05 -5.29
CA PRO A 116 -2.36 2.67 -4.12
C PRO A 116 -2.78 1.99 -2.81
N ALA A 117 -1.86 1.94 -1.84
CA ALA A 117 -2.05 1.27 -0.55
C ALA A 117 -3.29 1.75 0.26
N LYS A 118 -3.78 2.97 0.02
CA LYS A 118 -4.97 3.51 0.70
C LYS A 118 -6.22 2.68 0.44
N HIS A 119 -6.45 2.23 -0.80
CA HIS A 119 -7.63 1.44 -1.16
C HIS A 119 -7.62 0.07 -0.46
N TYR A 120 -6.44 -0.52 -0.32
CA TYR A 120 -6.28 -1.76 0.44
C TYR A 120 -6.52 -1.55 1.94
N LYS A 121 -6.03 -0.46 2.52
CA LYS A 121 -6.26 -0.15 3.94
C LYS A 121 -7.76 0.06 4.25
N GLU A 122 -8.52 0.68 3.35
CA GLU A 122 -9.97 0.83 3.45
C GLU A 122 -10.71 -0.52 3.42
N ALA A 123 -10.12 -1.54 2.76
CA ALA A 123 -10.57 -2.93 2.79
C ALA A 123 -9.96 -3.76 3.94
N GLU A 124 -9.28 -3.11 4.89
CA GLU A 124 -8.51 -3.70 6.00
C GLU A 124 -7.47 -4.72 5.52
N LEU A 125 -6.78 -4.40 4.43
CA LEU A 125 -5.78 -5.24 3.79
C LEU A 125 -4.44 -4.52 3.70
N TRP A 126 -3.34 -5.23 3.96
CA TRP A 126 -1.99 -4.69 3.80
C TRP A 126 -1.15 -5.59 2.90
N VAL A 127 -0.96 -5.18 1.65
CA VAL A 127 -0.10 -5.84 0.67
C VAL A 127 1.37 -5.70 1.09
N LYS A 128 2.12 -6.81 1.14
CA LYS A 128 3.55 -6.83 1.52
C LYS A 128 4.47 -7.00 0.34
N THR A 129 4.03 -7.74 -0.67
CA THR A 129 4.75 -7.91 -1.93
C THR A 129 3.88 -7.34 -3.04
N LYS A 130 4.40 -6.36 -3.79
CA LYS A 130 3.71 -5.84 -4.97
C LYS A 130 3.90 -6.75 -6.17
N GLU A 131 5.13 -7.23 -6.34
CA GLU A 131 5.46 -8.24 -7.33
C GLU A 131 5.10 -9.64 -6.81
N PRO A 132 4.67 -10.54 -7.70
CA PRO A 132 4.43 -11.92 -7.35
C PRO A 132 5.74 -12.62 -6.95
N VAL A 133 5.71 -13.40 -5.86
CA VAL A 133 6.82 -14.24 -5.40
C VAL A 133 6.58 -15.69 -5.76
N ILE A 134 7.66 -16.44 -6.04
CA ILE A 134 7.61 -17.87 -6.37
C ILE A 134 7.18 -18.67 -5.13
N VAL A 135 6.24 -19.59 -5.31
CA VAL A 135 5.75 -20.50 -4.27
C VAL A 135 6.51 -21.82 -4.35
N LEU A 136 7.25 -22.15 -3.30
CA LEU A 136 7.94 -23.42 -3.17
C LEU A 136 7.13 -24.38 -2.30
N ARG A 137 6.99 -25.63 -2.78
CA ARG A 137 6.41 -26.71 -1.98
C ARG A 137 7.50 -27.38 -1.13
N THR A 138 7.14 -27.69 0.11
CA THR A 138 7.92 -28.58 0.98
C THR A 138 7.02 -29.69 1.50
N ASN A 139 7.59 -30.86 1.81
CA ASN A 139 6.95 -31.92 2.57
C ASN A 139 7.04 -31.70 4.09
N ASN A 140 7.59 -30.56 4.52
CA ASN A 140 7.78 -30.19 5.92
C ASN A 140 8.72 -31.14 6.69
N GLU A 141 9.69 -31.73 5.99
CA GLU A 141 10.74 -32.56 6.58
C GLU A 141 12.12 -31.99 6.26
N ILE A 142 13.02 -32.03 7.23
CA ILE A 142 14.45 -31.75 7.00
C ILE A 142 15.11 -33.11 6.76
N PRO A 143 15.79 -33.31 5.62
CA PRO A 143 16.54 -34.53 5.38
C PRO A 143 17.48 -34.82 6.55
N LYS A 144 17.43 -36.05 7.06
CA LYS A 144 18.44 -36.58 7.97
C LYS A 144 19.28 -37.55 7.14
N ASP A 145 20.60 -37.46 7.27
CA ASP A 145 21.58 -38.29 6.56
C ASP A 145 21.21 -39.79 6.55
#